data_AF-A0A9P1IJM0-F1
#
_entry.id   AF-A0A9P1IJM0-F1
#
_cell.length_a   1.000
_cell.length_b   1.000
_cell.length_c   1.000
_cell.angle_alpha   90.00
_cell.angle_beta   90.00
_cell.angle_gamma   90.00
#
_symmetry.space_group_name_H-M   'P 1'
#
loop_
_entity.id
_entity.type
_entity.pdbx_description
1 polymer ?
#
loop_
_entity_poly.entity_id
_entity_poly.type
_entity_poly.pdbx_seq_one_letter_code
_entity_poly.pdbx_strand_id
1 'polypeptide(L)'
;MQLFVSLHDHEDVRHSEFVFIFNAKTTLNRLVECIAVRFNIPLLHLKLFTTGGEIIRFHLNWKLSQMNLNHLDNVIVKHDKLVNWVQFLSSLETVKNAKNSRLIKWELDSASQQLPVLVNSKFFLAYVKFDSTPRMFFEEFGNCLYLNSEFKTIEIASKHYFSIILKDNPACPNLQFKCVNKRRARLGLQGGLECHIYEQGQLAKIYHVKIHTKKGTIARQHKL
;
A
#
# COMPACT_ATOMS: atom_id res chain seq x y z
N MET A 1 -18.72 7.09 -29.69
CA MET A 1 -18.19 8.17 -28.83
C MET A 1 -16.80 7.78 -28.39
N GLN A 2 -15.82 8.61 -28.71
CA GLN A 2 -14.43 8.44 -28.27
C GLN A 2 -14.17 9.39 -27.09
N LEU A 3 -13.49 8.91 -26.05
CA LEU A 3 -13.07 9.69 -24.88
C LEU A 3 -11.55 9.56 -24.70
N PHE A 4 -10.90 10.66 -24.36
CA PHE A 4 -9.50 10.68 -23.94
C PHE A 4 -9.46 10.59 -22.43
N VAL A 5 -8.74 9.62 -21.88
CA VAL A 5 -8.71 9.36 -20.45
C VAL A 5 -7.28 9.36 -19.96
N SER A 6 -6.96 10.25 -19.03
CA SER A 6 -5.60 10.42 -18.51
C SER A 6 -5.54 10.26 -16.99
N LEU A 7 -4.50 9.60 -16.50
CA LEU A 7 -4.19 9.48 -15.08
C LEU A 7 -3.33 10.65 -14.63
N HIS A 8 -3.80 11.39 -13.64
CA HIS A 8 -3.13 12.56 -13.07
C HIS A 8 -2.84 12.34 -11.59
N ASP A 9 -1.80 12.98 -11.06
CA ASP A 9 -1.51 12.98 -9.62
C ASP A 9 -2.07 14.23 -8.90
N HIS A 10 -1.52 14.53 -7.73
CA HIS A 10 -1.94 15.63 -6.87
C HIS A 10 -1.49 17.01 -7.37
N GLU A 11 -0.48 17.06 -8.24
CA GLU A 11 0.04 18.28 -8.89
C GLU A 11 -0.51 18.41 -10.32
N ASP A 12 -1.52 17.63 -10.66
CA ASP A 12 -2.10 17.51 -12.01
C ASP A 12 -1.10 17.08 -13.08
N VAL A 13 0.03 16.46 -12.70
CA VAL A 13 0.98 15.88 -13.63
C VAL A 13 0.39 14.63 -14.25
N ARG A 14 0.42 14.55 -15.58
CA ARG A 14 -0.09 13.41 -16.36
C ARG A 14 0.91 12.26 -16.37
N HIS A 15 0.49 11.09 -15.91
CA HIS A 15 1.32 9.88 -15.83
C HIS A 15 1.10 8.90 -16.97
N SER A 16 -0.15 8.79 -17.45
CA SER A 16 -0.52 7.90 -18.54
C SER A 16 -1.83 8.35 -19.19
N GLU A 17 -2.08 7.90 -20.42
CA GLU A 17 -3.22 8.29 -21.22
C GLU A 17 -3.68 7.14 -22.11
N PHE A 18 -5.00 6.99 -22.25
CA PHE A 18 -5.63 6.02 -23.11
C PHE A 18 -6.84 6.63 -23.81
N VAL A 19 -7.15 6.07 -24.98
CA VAL A 19 -8.37 6.38 -25.71
C VAL A 19 -9.33 5.22 -25.51
N PHE A 20 -10.57 5.53 -25.11
CA PHE A 20 -11.66 4.56 -25.08
C PHE A 20 -12.71 4.90 -26.12
N ILE A 21 -13.24 3.87 -26.77
CA ILE A 21 -14.32 3.99 -27.75
C ILE A 21 -15.55 3.28 -27.20
N PHE A 22 -16.64 4.02 -27.07
CA PHE A 22 -17.91 3.59 -26.51
C PHE A 22 -19.06 3.83 -27.49
N ASN A 23 -20.10 3.00 -27.39
CA ASN A 23 -21.34 3.22 -28.14
C ASN A 23 -22.30 4.14 -27.36
N ALA A 24 -23.36 4.62 -28.03
CA ALA A 24 -24.34 5.54 -27.44
C ALA A 24 -25.16 4.94 -26.27
N LYS A 25 -25.11 3.61 -26.08
CA LYS A 25 -25.81 2.91 -24.98
C LYS A 25 -24.91 2.69 -23.77
N THR A 26 -23.63 3.06 -23.85
CA THR A 26 -22.66 2.83 -22.77
C THR A 26 -23.02 3.67 -21.56
N THR A 27 -22.97 3.04 -20.39
CA THR A 27 -23.26 3.67 -19.10
C THR A 27 -22.00 4.16 -18.41
N LEU A 28 -22.15 5.05 -17.41
CA LEU A 28 -21.04 5.46 -16.55
C LEU A 28 -20.39 4.25 -15.87
N ASN A 29 -21.18 3.27 -15.40
CA ASN A 29 -20.64 2.08 -14.75
C ASN A 29 -19.62 1.37 -15.66
N ARG A 30 -19.98 1.19 -16.94
CA ARG A 30 -19.09 0.53 -17.89
C ARG A 30 -17.81 1.33 -18.15
N LEU A 31 -17.91 2.66 -18.25
CA LEU A 31 -16.75 3.54 -18.34
C LEU A 31 -15.83 3.37 -17.11
N VAL A 32 -16.39 3.47 -15.91
CA VAL A 32 -15.67 3.37 -14.64
C VAL A 32 -14.96 2.01 -14.52
N GLU A 33 -15.63 0.91 -14.86
CA GLU A 33 -15.04 -0.44 -14.88
C GLU A 33 -13.86 -0.54 -15.85
N CYS A 34 -14.02 -0.05 -17.08
CA CYS A 34 -12.95 -0.04 -18.08
C CYS A 34 -11.72 0.75 -17.60
N ILE A 35 -11.94 1.92 -17.00
CA ILE A 35 -10.87 2.77 -16.45
C ILE A 35 -10.18 2.08 -15.27
N ALA A 36 -10.95 1.55 -14.32
CA ALA A 36 -10.45 0.87 -13.13
C ALA A 36 -9.53 -0.30 -13.48
N VAL A 37 -9.95 -1.14 -14.45
CA VAL A 37 -9.13 -2.25 -14.95
C VAL A 37 -7.88 -1.70 -15.64
N ARG A 38 -8.00 -0.67 -16.48
CA ARG A 38 -6.88 -0.18 -17.28
C ARG A 38 -5.77 0.44 -16.45
N PHE A 39 -6.11 1.22 -15.42
CA PHE A 39 -5.14 1.85 -14.52
C PHE A 39 -4.86 1.01 -13.25
N ASN A 40 -5.48 -0.16 -13.12
CA ASN A 40 -5.35 -1.03 -11.95
C ASN A 40 -5.75 -0.35 -10.62
N ILE A 41 -6.77 0.51 -10.67
CA ILE A 41 -7.31 1.23 -9.51
C ILE A 41 -8.61 0.55 -9.09
N PRO A 42 -8.75 0.07 -7.83
CA PRO A 42 -10.03 -0.44 -7.34
C PRO A 42 -11.13 0.61 -7.48
N LEU A 43 -12.34 0.17 -7.83
CA LEU A 43 -13.47 1.09 -8.09
C LEU A 43 -13.63 2.14 -6.99
N LEU A 44 -13.62 1.73 -5.72
CA LEU A 44 -13.83 2.62 -4.56
C LEU A 44 -12.76 3.72 -4.39
N HIS A 45 -11.59 3.55 -5.01
CA HIS A 45 -10.47 4.49 -4.93
C HIS A 45 -10.34 5.39 -6.16
N LEU A 46 -11.11 5.11 -7.22
CA LEU A 46 -11.06 5.84 -8.47
C LEU A 46 -11.92 7.10 -8.38
N LYS A 47 -11.37 8.25 -8.77
CA LYS A 47 -12.09 9.52 -8.93
C LYS A 47 -11.98 9.98 -10.38
N LEU A 48 -13.07 10.54 -10.90
CA LEU A 48 -13.20 10.95 -12.30
C LEU A 48 -13.56 12.43 -12.35
N PHE A 49 -12.94 13.16 -13.25
CA PHE A 49 -13.14 14.59 -13.42
C PHE A 49 -13.29 14.92 -14.90
N THR A 50 -14.09 15.93 -15.20
CA THR A 50 -14.18 16.60 -16.51
C THR A 50 -13.83 18.07 -16.34
N THR A 51 -13.92 18.84 -17.42
CA THR A 51 -13.86 20.31 -17.39
C THR A 51 -14.90 20.94 -16.45
N GLY A 52 -16.03 20.25 -16.20
CA GLY A 52 -17.09 20.71 -15.31
C GLY A 52 -16.91 20.33 -13.84
N GLY A 53 -15.83 19.65 -13.47
CA GLY A 53 -15.56 19.19 -12.11
C GLY A 53 -15.63 17.67 -11.93
N GLU A 54 -15.79 17.22 -10.69
CA GLU A 54 -15.83 15.78 -10.36
C GLU A 54 -17.12 15.13 -10.87
N ILE A 55 -16.98 13.99 -11.56
CA ILE A 55 -18.12 13.14 -11.93
C ILE A 55 -18.54 12.34 -10.70
N ILE A 56 -19.63 12.77 -10.07
CA ILE A 56 -20.17 12.09 -8.90
C ILE A 56 -20.90 10.80 -9.32
N ARG A 57 -20.59 9.70 -8.62
CA ARG A 57 -20.99 8.33 -8.99
C ARG A 57 -22.42 7.93 -8.60
N PHE A 58 -23.31 8.86 -8.27
CA PHE A 58 -24.69 8.50 -7.89
C PHE A 58 -25.52 7.96 -9.06
N HIS A 59 -25.02 8.09 -10.29
CA HIS A 59 -25.73 7.75 -11.52
C HIS A 59 -24.99 6.72 -12.39
N LEU A 60 -24.47 5.65 -11.78
CA LEU A 60 -23.72 4.60 -12.49
C LEU A 60 -24.48 4.01 -13.70
N ASN A 61 -25.82 3.95 -13.65
CA ASN A 61 -26.63 3.43 -14.74
C ASN A 61 -26.97 4.45 -15.84
N TRP A 62 -26.62 5.72 -15.66
CA TRP A 62 -26.86 6.74 -16.69
C TRP A 62 -25.93 6.51 -17.87
N LYS A 63 -26.46 6.81 -19.06
CA LYS A 63 -25.69 6.82 -20.29
C LYS A 63 -24.69 7.97 -20.23
N LEU A 64 -23.54 7.79 -20.87
CA LEU A 64 -22.51 8.84 -20.92
C LEU A 64 -23.04 10.15 -21.52
N SER A 65 -23.93 10.07 -22.50
CA SER A 65 -24.60 11.25 -23.09
C SER A 65 -25.50 12.02 -22.11
N GLN A 66 -25.98 11.38 -21.04
CA GLN A 66 -26.77 12.02 -19.98
C GLN A 66 -25.88 12.71 -18.93
N MET A 67 -24.57 12.42 -18.95
CA MET A 67 -23.57 12.96 -18.04
C MET A 67 -22.81 14.14 -18.67
N ASN A 68 -23.33 14.72 -19.75
CA ASN A 68 -22.65 15.74 -20.58
C ASN A 68 -21.24 15.33 -21.04
N LEU A 69 -20.95 14.02 -21.14
CA LEU A 69 -19.74 13.52 -21.76
C LEU A 69 -19.96 13.42 -23.26
N ASN A 70 -19.24 14.24 -24.01
CA ASN A 70 -19.31 14.33 -25.46
C ASN A 70 -18.16 13.59 -26.13
N HIS A 71 -18.25 13.47 -27.45
CA HIS A 71 -17.17 12.94 -28.26
C HIS A 71 -15.93 13.83 -28.16
N LEU A 72 -14.78 13.20 -27.92
CA LEU A 72 -13.46 13.81 -27.78
C LEU A 72 -13.25 14.56 -26.45
N ASP A 73 -14.15 14.38 -25.49
CA ASP A 73 -13.94 14.92 -24.15
C ASP A 73 -12.78 14.23 -23.43
N ASN A 74 -12.14 15.01 -22.57
CA ASN A 74 -11.09 14.56 -21.65
C ASN A 74 -11.71 14.16 -20.30
N VAL A 75 -11.39 12.97 -19.85
CA VAL A 75 -11.73 12.46 -18.52
C VAL A 75 -10.44 12.29 -17.73
N ILE A 76 -10.29 13.10 -16.69
CA ILE A 76 -9.14 13.03 -15.80
C ILE A 76 -9.45 12.01 -14.71
N VAL A 77 -8.50 11.12 -14.48
CA VAL A 77 -8.55 10.08 -13.47
C VAL A 77 -7.57 10.42 -12.36
N LYS A 78 -8.05 10.34 -11.11
CA LYS A 78 -7.20 10.47 -9.93
C LYS A 78 -7.49 9.34 -8.95
N HIS A 79 -6.50 8.99 -8.13
CA HIS A 79 -6.69 8.07 -7.01
C HIS A 79 -7.03 8.84 -5.72
N ASP A 80 -7.99 8.36 -4.94
CA ASP A 80 -8.43 9.00 -3.69
C ASP A 80 -7.34 9.10 -2.61
N LYS A 81 -6.28 8.28 -2.68
CA LYS A 81 -5.16 8.23 -1.72
C LYS A 81 -4.00 9.13 -2.08
N LEU A 82 -4.15 10.00 -3.09
CA LEU A 82 -3.17 11.04 -3.38
C LEU A 82 -2.87 11.93 -2.16
N VAL A 83 -3.85 12.19 -1.29
CA VAL A 83 -3.63 12.93 -0.04
C VAL A 83 -2.69 12.20 0.91
N ASN A 84 -2.86 10.88 1.06
CA ASN A 84 -1.97 10.05 1.89
C ASN A 84 -0.55 10.03 1.32
N TRP A 85 -0.41 10.06 -0.01
CA TRP A 85 0.89 10.16 -0.68
C TRP A 85 1.59 11.49 -0.37
N VAL A 86 0.86 12.61 -0.45
CA VAL A 86 1.39 13.94 -0.10
C VAL A 86 1.84 13.97 1.37
N GLN A 87 1.03 13.42 2.27
CA GLN A 87 1.37 13.33 3.70
C GLN A 87 2.64 12.50 3.92
N PHE A 88 2.75 11.35 3.24
CA PHE A 88 3.95 10.52 3.29
C PHE A 88 5.20 11.31 2.86
N LEU A 89 5.15 12.00 1.72
CA LEU A 89 6.27 12.81 1.22
C LEU A 89 6.64 13.95 2.17
N SER A 90 5.65 14.65 2.72
CA SER A 90 5.87 15.74 3.68
C SER A 90 6.63 15.28 4.93
N SER A 91 6.24 14.12 5.49
CA SER A 91 6.93 13.53 6.64
C SER A 91 8.37 13.12 6.28
N LEU A 92 8.61 12.56 5.08
CA LEU A 92 9.96 12.24 4.63
C LEU A 92 10.85 13.49 4.50
N GLU A 93 10.33 14.55 3.90
CA GLU A 93 11.09 15.79 3.73
C GLU A 93 11.42 16.43 5.09
N THR A 94 10.48 16.37 6.03
CA THR A 94 10.71 16.84 7.40
C THR A 94 11.80 16.03 8.09
N VAL A 95 11.81 14.71 7.92
CA VAL A 95 12.87 13.84 8.47
C VAL A 95 14.24 14.19 7.89
N LYS A 96 14.35 14.37 6.57
CA LYS A 96 15.61 14.73 5.90
C LYS A 96 16.20 16.04 6.41
N ASN A 97 15.33 17.00 6.74
CA ASN A 97 15.74 18.33 7.18
C ASN A 97 15.89 18.46 8.71
N ALA A 98 15.49 17.44 9.48
CA ALA A 98 15.48 17.52 10.93
C ALA A 98 16.85 17.22 11.55
N LYS A 99 17.23 18.04 12.54
CA LYS A 99 18.42 17.83 13.40
C LYS A 99 18.07 17.25 14.78
N ASN A 100 16.77 17.13 15.11
CA ASN A 100 16.26 16.72 16.41
C ASN A 100 15.68 15.30 16.36
N SER A 101 16.19 14.40 17.21
CA SER A 101 15.82 12.98 17.25
C SER A 101 14.35 12.70 17.61
N ARG A 102 13.68 13.55 18.40
CA ARG A 102 12.26 13.34 18.75
C ARG A 102 11.31 13.67 17.61
N LEU A 103 11.58 14.76 16.87
CA LEU A 103 10.78 15.14 15.70
C LEU A 103 10.94 14.12 14.58
N ILE A 104 12.18 13.69 14.31
CA ILE A 104 12.49 12.62 13.35
C ILE A 104 11.64 11.38 13.64
N LYS A 105 11.55 10.95 14.90
CA LYS A 105 10.76 9.78 15.26
C LYS A 105 9.27 9.94 14.94
N TRP A 106 8.67 11.05 15.33
CA TRP A 106 7.24 11.27 15.10
C TRP A 106 6.88 11.32 13.61
N GLU A 107 7.73 11.94 12.80
CA GLU A 107 7.53 12.01 11.35
C GLU A 107 7.75 10.65 10.67
N LEU A 108 8.73 9.86 11.11
CA LEU A 108 8.91 8.48 10.65
C LEU A 108 7.69 7.61 11.00
N ASP A 109 7.12 7.78 12.20
CA ASP A 109 5.89 7.07 12.61
C ASP A 109 4.70 7.49 11.72
N SER A 110 4.56 8.79 11.44
CA SER A 110 3.53 9.33 10.54
C SER A 110 3.65 8.73 9.13
N ALA A 111 4.84 8.80 8.52
CA ALA A 111 5.12 8.22 7.20
C ALA A 111 4.79 6.71 7.16
N SER A 112 5.17 5.98 8.21
CA SER A 112 4.92 4.53 8.32
C SER A 112 3.45 4.16 8.43
N GLN A 113 2.61 5.04 8.94
CA GLN A 113 1.15 4.83 9.01
C GLN A 113 0.48 5.02 7.64
N GLN A 114 1.03 5.87 6.77
CA GLN A 114 0.49 6.10 5.43
C GLN A 114 0.78 4.94 4.47
N LEU A 115 1.93 4.28 4.61
CA LEU A 115 2.36 3.23 3.70
C LEU A 115 1.37 2.06 3.56
N PRO A 116 0.84 1.45 4.64
CA PRO A 116 -0.18 0.41 4.51
C PRO A 116 -1.44 0.86 3.77
N VAL A 117 -1.86 2.12 3.95
CA VAL A 117 -3.04 2.69 3.25
C VAL A 117 -2.77 2.76 1.75
N LEU A 118 -1.58 3.21 1.36
CA LEU A 118 -1.16 3.30 -0.05
C LEU A 118 -1.01 1.91 -0.69
N VAL A 119 -0.40 0.95 0.02
CA VAL A 119 -0.22 -0.42 -0.47
C VAL A 119 -1.57 -1.13 -0.64
N ASN A 120 -2.41 -1.12 0.39
CA ASN A 120 -3.68 -1.85 0.37
C ASN A 120 -4.67 -1.28 -0.67
N SER A 121 -4.55 0.00 -0.99
CA SER A 121 -5.37 0.64 -2.01
C SER A 121 -4.88 0.43 -3.44
N LYS A 122 -3.74 -0.28 -3.63
CA LYS A 122 -3.07 -0.49 -4.92
C LYS A 122 -2.52 0.80 -5.56
N PHE A 123 -2.25 1.81 -4.75
CA PHE A 123 -1.79 3.12 -5.23
C PHE A 123 -0.53 3.02 -6.12
N PHE A 124 0.47 2.25 -5.70
CA PHE A 124 1.73 2.10 -6.43
C PHE A 124 1.60 1.27 -7.72
N LEU A 125 0.51 0.52 -7.90
CA LEU A 125 0.23 -0.14 -9.18
C LEU A 125 -0.34 0.83 -10.21
N ALA A 126 -1.06 1.86 -9.76
CA ALA A 126 -1.54 2.93 -10.62
C ALA A 126 -0.43 3.93 -10.96
N TYR A 127 0.39 4.29 -9.98
CA TYR A 127 1.53 5.22 -10.13
C TYR A 127 2.85 4.48 -9.94
N VAL A 128 3.21 3.63 -10.89
CA VAL A 128 4.42 2.77 -10.79
C VAL A 128 5.69 3.57 -10.52
N LYS A 129 5.81 4.79 -11.07
CA LYS A 129 6.95 5.68 -10.84
C LYS A 129 7.13 6.05 -9.36
N PHE A 130 6.08 5.98 -8.54
CA PHE A 130 6.14 6.33 -7.13
C PHE A 130 6.60 5.16 -6.23
N ASP A 131 6.70 3.94 -6.75
CA ASP A 131 7.09 2.75 -5.98
C ASP A 131 8.55 2.78 -5.49
N SER A 132 9.42 3.57 -6.13
CA SER A 132 10.82 3.69 -5.72
C SER A 132 10.98 4.40 -4.37
N THR A 133 10.13 5.39 -4.07
CA THR A 133 10.28 6.22 -2.86
C THR A 133 10.04 5.44 -1.57
N PRO A 134 8.99 4.59 -1.44
CA PRO A 134 8.85 3.69 -0.29
C PRO A 134 10.04 2.75 -0.09
N ARG A 135 10.65 2.24 -1.17
CA ARG A 135 11.83 1.36 -1.07
C ARG A 135 13.01 2.10 -0.48
N MET A 136 13.32 3.29 -1.01
CA MET A 136 14.36 4.16 -0.47
C MET A 136 14.11 4.49 1.01
N PHE A 137 12.86 4.77 1.38
CA PHE A 137 12.50 4.99 2.78
C PHE A 137 12.87 3.80 3.68
N PHE A 138 12.56 2.57 3.26
CA PHE A 138 12.93 1.39 4.03
C PHE A 138 14.44 1.11 4.03
N GLU A 139 15.14 1.41 2.95
CA GLU A 139 16.60 1.26 2.88
C GLU A 139 17.31 2.26 3.81
N GLU A 140 16.91 3.52 3.76
CA GLU A 140 17.52 4.61 4.54
C GLU A 140 17.17 4.54 6.02
N PHE A 141 15.91 4.23 6.35
CA PHE A 141 15.40 4.33 7.72
C PHE A 141 15.04 2.98 8.35
N GLY A 142 15.02 1.87 7.58
CA GLY A 142 14.64 0.56 8.11
C GLY A 142 15.55 0.05 9.24
N ASN A 143 16.79 0.56 9.31
CA ASN A 143 17.74 0.29 10.38
C ASN A 143 17.70 1.30 11.54
N CYS A 144 16.96 2.41 11.41
CA CYS A 144 16.75 3.31 12.55
C CYS A 144 16.03 2.53 13.66
N LEU A 145 16.62 2.54 14.86
CA LEU A 145 16.13 1.98 16.14
C LEU A 145 14.66 2.24 16.48
N TYR A 146 13.95 3.06 15.71
CA TYR A 146 12.56 3.48 15.89
C TYR A 146 11.59 2.91 14.86
N LEU A 147 12.07 2.40 13.72
CA LEU A 147 11.33 1.47 12.87
C LEU A 147 11.51 0.01 13.34
N ASN A 148 12.04 -0.17 14.56
CA ASN A 148 12.16 -1.42 15.28
C ASN A 148 10.82 -2.13 15.40
N SER A 149 10.53 -2.84 14.34
CA SER A 149 9.75 -4.02 14.35
C SER A 149 10.59 -5.05 13.62
N GLU A 150 11.72 -5.45 14.21
CA GLU A 150 12.30 -6.77 13.94
C GLU A 150 11.14 -7.79 13.79
N PHE A 151 10.11 -7.65 14.63
CA PHE A 151 8.83 -8.34 14.52
C PHE A 151 8.03 -8.16 13.21
N LYS A 152 7.89 -6.96 12.64
CA LYS A 152 7.12 -6.75 11.40
C LYS A 152 7.94 -7.18 10.19
N THR A 153 9.25 -6.99 10.22
CA THR A 153 10.17 -7.55 9.23
C THR A 153 10.15 -9.07 9.27
N ILE A 154 10.20 -9.68 10.46
CA ILE A 154 10.05 -11.14 10.62
C ILE A 154 8.63 -11.58 10.24
N GLU A 155 7.58 -10.83 10.55
CA GLU A 155 6.20 -11.13 10.16
C GLU A 155 6.05 -11.14 8.63
N ILE A 156 6.56 -10.10 7.95
CA ILE A 156 6.55 -10.01 6.47
C ILE A 156 7.36 -11.15 5.86
N ALA A 157 8.58 -11.40 6.38
CA ALA A 157 9.42 -12.51 5.93
C ALA A 157 8.75 -13.88 6.17
N SER A 158 8.07 -14.05 7.30
CA SER A 158 7.35 -15.28 7.64
C SER A 158 6.16 -15.50 6.71
N LYS A 159 5.36 -14.45 6.45
CA LYS A 159 4.24 -14.51 5.49
C LYS A 159 4.73 -14.90 4.10
N HIS A 160 5.81 -14.29 3.63
CA HIS A 160 6.41 -14.59 2.34
C HIS A 160 6.98 -16.02 2.27
N TYR A 161 7.67 -16.48 3.31
CA TYR A 161 8.19 -17.85 3.38
C TYR A 161 7.07 -18.89 3.36
N PHE A 162 6.01 -18.69 4.16
CA PHE A 162 4.90 -19.63 4.24
C PHE A 162 3.98 -19.59 3.03
N SER A 163 3.80 -18.45 2.37
CA SER A 163 3.06 -18.41 1.11
C SER A 163 3.76 -19.24 0.02
N ILE A 164 5.09 -19.24 -0.02
CA ILE A 164 5.87 -20.08 -0.94
C ILE A 164 5.71 -21.56 -0.60
N ILE A 165 5.94 -21.95 0.66
CA ILE A 165 5.93 -23.36 1.07
C ILE A 165 4.54 -23.97 0.98
N LEU A 166 3.51 -23.19 1.31
CA LEU A 166 2.12 -23.65 1.27
C LEU A 166 1.48 -23.43 -0.10
N LYS A 167 2.26 -22.97 -1.09
CA LYS A 167 1.83 -22.71 -2.49
C LYS A 167 0.59 -21.82 -2.56
N ASP A 168 0.55 -20.79 -1.72
CA ASP A 168 -0.52 -19.80 -1.73
C ASP A 168 -0.43 -18.98 -3.02
N ASN A 169 -1.57 -18.74 -3.66
CA ASN A 169 -1.61 -18.00 -4.91
C ASN A 169 -1.46 -16.50 -4.61
N PRO A 170 -0.38 -15.82 -5.04
CA PRO A 170 -0.18 -14.40 -4.74
C PRO A 170 -1.23 -13.49 -5.39
N ALA A 171 -1.92 -13.96 -6.43
CA ALA A 171 -3.03 -13.23 -7.06
C ALA A 171 -4.37 -13.43 -6.32
N CYS A 172 -4.52 -14.50 -5.54
CA CYS A 172 -5.73 -14.83 -4.77
C CYS A 172 -5.35 -15.64 -3.53
N PRO A 173 -4.84 -14.98 -2.47
CA PRO A 173 -4.36 -15.68 -1.29
C PRO A 173 -5.55 -16.33 -0.55
N ASN A 174 -5.52 -17.66 -0.44
CA ASN A 174 -6.50 -18.43 0.31
C ASN A 174 -6.10 -18.55 1.79
N LEU A 175 -4.83 -18.27 2.10
CA LEU A 175 -4.29 -18.32 3.44
C LEU A 175 -4.29 -16.95 4.09
N GLN A 176 -4.86 -16.86 5.29
CA GLN A 176 -4.78 -15.66 6.12
C GLN A 176 -3.74 -15.87 7.21
N PHE A 177 -2.91 -14.85 7.43
CA PHE A 177 -1.81 -14.91 8.39
C PHE A 177 -2.01 -13.90 9.51
N LYS A 178 -2.06 -14.38 10.74
CA LYS A 178 -2.07 -13.55 11.94
C LYS A 178 -0.91 -13.94 12.83
N CYS A 179 0.11 -13.07 12.92
CA CYS A 179 1.22 -13.34 13.81
C CYS A 179 1.10 -12.53 15.11
N VAL A 180 1.32 -13.21 16.24
CA VAL A 180 1.22 -12.64 17.58
C VAL A 180 2.58 -12.70 18.26
N ASN A 181 2.99 -11.60 18.88
CA ASN A 181 4.22 -11.54 19.65
C ASN A 181 4.02 -12.23 21.01
N LYS A 182 4.79 -13.30 21.28
CA LYS A 182 4.88 -13.87 22.63
C LYS A 182 6.03 -13.22 23.40
N ARG A 183 5.69 -12.18 24.15
CA ARG A 183 6.61 -11.46 25.05
C ARG A 183 7.16 -12.29 26.22
N ARG A 184 6.60 -13.47 26.52
CA ARG A 184 7.08 -14.36 27.58
C ARG A 184 7.44 -15.73 27.03
N ALA A 185 8.66 -16.17 27.36
CA ALA A 185 9.15 -17.51 27.12
C ALA A 185 8.25 -18.54 27.82
N ARG A 186 7.39 -19.22 27.07
CA ARG A 186 6.95 -20.56 27.45
C ARG A 186 7.99 -21.54 26.91
N LEU A 187 8.45 -22.46 27.75
CA LEU A 187 9.29 -23.60 27.35
C LEU A 187 10.72 -23.23 26.87
N GLY A 188 11.35 -22.20 27.44
CA GLY A 188 12.77 -21.89 27.15
C GLY A 188 13.03 -21.25 25.78
N LEU A 189 11.99 -20.86 25.06
CA LEU A 189 12.08 -20.07 23.82
C LEU A 189 12.16 -18.58 24.16
N GLN A 190 13.38 -18.03 24.21
CA GLN A 190 13.62 -16.58 24.31
C GLN A 190 13.16 -15.92 23.00
N GLY A 191 12.13 -15.07 23.07
CA GLY A 191 11.69 -14.16 21.99
C GLY A 191 11.25 -14.84 20.68
N GLY A 192 9.96 -14.81 20.36
CA GLY A 192 9.48 -15.36 19.09
C GLY A 192 8.10 -14.86 18.64
N LEU A 193 7.83 -15.08 17.36
CA LEU A 193 6.52 -14.87 16.72
C LEU A 193 5.75 -16.18 16.69
N GLU A 194 4.46 -16.11 17.03
CA GLU A 194 3.53 -17.20 16.79
C GLU A 194 2.63 -16.81 15.62
N CYS A 195 2.84 -17.43 14.46
CA CYS A 195 2.07 -17.18 13.26
C CYS A 195 0.95 -18.21 13.14
N HIS A 196 -0.28 -17.72 13.20
CA HIS A 196 -1.51 -18.46 12.98
C HIS A 196 -1.86 -18.37 11.50
N ILE A 197 -1.99 -19.54 10.85
CA ILE A 197 -2.38 -19.66 9.46
C ILE A 197 -3.81 -20.18 9.42
N TYR A 198 -4.68 -19.44 8.74
CA TYR A 198 -6.06 -19.81 8.54
C TYR A 198 -6.30 -20.14 7.08
N GLU A 199 -7.07 -21.18 6.83
CA GLU A 199 -7.53 -21.59 5.51
C GLU A 199 -9.06 -21.53 5.53
N GLN A 200 -9.66 -20.77 4.60
CA GLN A 200 -11.12 -20.56 4.56
C GLN A 200 -11.72 -20.06 5.90
N GLY A 201 -10.95 -19.30 6.67
CA GLY A 201 -11.36 -18.75 7.97
C GLY A 201 -11.21 -19.71 9.17
N GLN A 202 -10.82 -20.97 8.94
CA GLN A 202 -10.50 -21.90 10.02
C GLN A 202 -9.00 -21.96 10.29
N LEU A 203 -8.61 -22.07 11.56
CA LEU A 203 -7.21 -22.17 11.94
C LEU A 203 -6.65 -23.50 11.43
N ALA A 204 -5.77 -23.45 10.44
CA ALA A 204 -5.14 -24.62 9.85
C ALA A 204 -3.90 -25.04 10.64
N LYS A 205 -2.97 -24.10 10.88
CA LYS A 205 -1.68 -24.39 11.54
C LYS A 205 -1.16 -23.20 12.35
N ILE A 206 -0.34 -23.51 13.36
CA ILE A 206 0.42 -22.54 14.15
C ILE A 206 1.91 -22.80 13.95
N TYR A 207 2.68 -21.77 13.62
CA TYR A 207 4.13 -21.82 13.50
C TYR A 207 4.80 -20.91 14.51
N HIS A 208 5.87 -21.40 15.13
CA HIS A 208 6.69 -20.62 16.06
C HIS A 208 7.99 -20.22 15.40
N VAL A 209 8.19 -18.92 15.23
CA VAL A 209 9.39 -18.33 14.63
C VAL A 209 10.29 -17.83 15.76
N LYS A 210 11.46 -18.45 15.90
CA LYS A 210 12.43 -18.13 16.95
C LYS A 210 13.47 -17.15 16.42
N ILE A 211 13.77 -16.12 17.20
CA ILE A 211 14.82 -15.16 16.88
C ILE A 211 16.13 -15.66 17.50
N HIS A 212 17.12 -15.95 16.66
CA HIS A 212 18.47 -16.28 17.12
C HIS A 212 19.34 -15.02 17.07
N THR A 213 19.51 -14.34 18.19
CA THR A 213 20.55 -13.31 18.32
C THR A 213 21.89 -13.98 18.59
N LYS A 214 22.91 -13.63 17.80
CA LYS A 214 24.29 -14.10 18.02
C LYS A 214 24.73 -13.61 19.41
N LYS A 215 24.89 -14.51 20.38
CA LYS A 215 25.54 -14.17 21.66
C LYS A 215 27.00 -13.84 21.38
N GLY A 216 27.41 -12.60 21.64
CA GLY A 216 28.80 -12.15 21.52
C GLY A 216 29.16 -11.12 22.59
N THR A 217 30.01 -11.55 23.52
CA THR A 217 30.96 -10.74 24.30
C THR A 217 30.40 -9.87 25.44
N ILE A 218 30.20 -10.48 26.61
CA ILE A 218 30.32 -9.76 27.89
C ILE A 218 31.81 -9.47 28.06
N ALA A 219 32.23 -8.24 27.78
CA ALA A 219 33.49 -7.72 28.28
C ALA A 219 33.36 -7.62 29.81
N ARG A 220 33.86 -8.65 30.53
CA ARG A 220 34.20 -8.52 31.94
C ARG A 220 35.34 -7.50 32.05
N GLN A 221 35.03 -6.25 32.36
CA GLN A 221 35.97 -5.41 33.11
C GLN A 221 35.66 -5.61 34.59
N HIS A 222 36.36 -6.57 35.19
CA HIS A 222 36.59 -6.55 36.64
C HIS A 222 37.69 -5.52 36.92
N LYS A 223 37.35 -4.63 37.87
CA LYS A 223 38.21 -3.84 38.77
C LYS A 223 39.71 -4.14 38.77
N LEU A 224 40.50 -3.07 38.81
CA LEU A 224 41.33 -2.76 39.98
C LEU A 224 40.86 -1.42 40.55
#